data_AF-A0A4Y2IGR4-F1
#
_entry.id   AF-A0A4Y2IGR4-F1
#
_cell.length_a   1.000
_cell.length_b   1.000
_cell.length_c   1.000
_cell.angle_alpha   90.00
_cell.angle_beta   90.00
_cell.angle_gamma   90.00
#
_symmetry.space_group_name_H-M   'P 1'
#
loop_
_entity.id
_entity.type
_entity.pdbx_description
1 polymer ?
#
loop_
_entity_poly.entity_id
_entity_poly.type
_entity_poly.pdbx_seq_one_letter_code
_entity_poly.pdbx_strand_id
1 'polypeptide(L)'
;MDQWATVLFTDESRFSLNTDSRRTFIWREPGTRYLPSNVREIDHYGGGGLMVWAGIMLDGRTPLHVFERDTVTGVRYRDEILEHYVRLFRGAVGPEFILMDDNARPHRALLVDEFLESEDIRRMDWPARSSDLNPIQHVWDALGRTIATPL
;
A
#
# COMPACT_ATOMS: atom_id res chain seq x y z
N MET A 1 20.13 -12.83 -13.95
CA MET A 1 18.73 -12.80 -13.46
C MET A 1 18.65 -12.25 -12.03
N ASP A 2 19.78 -11.90 -11.41
CA ASP A 2 19.88 -11.64 -9.96
C ASP A 2 19.57 -10.20 -9.55
N GLN A 3 19.32 -9.28 -10.50
CA GLN A 3 19.11 -7.86 -10.19
C GLN A 3 17.88 -7.59 -9.32
N TRP A 4 16.89 -8.48 -9.33
CA TRP A 4 15.63 -8.31 -8.60
C TRP A 4 15.72 -8.78 -7.16
N ALA A 5 16.76 -9.55 -6.80
CA ALA A 5 16.93 -10.06 -5.45
C ALA A 5 17.22 -8.95 -4.44
N THR A 6 17.80 -7.83 -4.89
CA THR A 6 18.17 -6.69 -4.04
C THR A 6 17.17 -5.54 -4.10
N VAL A 7 16.03 -5.73 -4.76
CA VAL A 7 14.98 -4.71 -4.90
C VAL A 7 13.93 -4.90 -3.81
N LEU A 8 13.71 -3.86 -3.00
CA LEU A 8 12.58 -3.78 -2.08
C LEU A 8 11.40 -3.13 -2.80
N PHE A 9 10.39 -3.92 -3.14
CA PHE A 9 9.14 -3.44 -3.72
C PHE A 9 8.20 -2.98 -2.61
N THR A 10 7.82 -1.71 -2.63
CA THR A 10 7.02 -1.08 -1.57
C THR A 10 5.77 -0.42 -2.14
N ASP A 11 4.74 -0.28 -1.32
CA ASP A 11 3.49 0.39 -1.66
C ASP A 11 2.62 0.64 -0.42
N GLU A 12 1.72 1.61 -0.53
CA GLU A 12 0.63 1.83 0.42
C GLU A 12 -0.69 1.25 -0.08
N SER A 13 -1.45 0.65 0.82
CA SER A 13 -2.83 0.21 0.54
C SER A 13 -3.80 0.70 1.60
N ARG A 14 -5.05 0.94 1.20
CA ARG A 14 -6.13 1.35 2.11
C ARG A 14 -7.11 0.19 2.28
N PHE A 15 -7.26 -0.30 3.51
CA PHE A 15 -8.28 -1.29 3.87
C PHE A 15 -9.44 -0.60 4.60
N SER A 16 -10.63 -0.61 4.01
CA SER A 16 -11.83 -0.06 4.65
C SER A 16 -12.41 -1.02 5.68
N LEU A 17 -12.78 -0.52 6.86
CA LEU A 17 -13.41 -1.33 7.92
C LEU A 17 -14.83 -1.75 7.53
N ASN A 18 -15.56 -0.85 6.85
CA ASN A 18 -16.76 -1.21 6.11
C ASN A 18 -16.37 -1.63 4.70
N THR A 19 -16.18 -2.94 4.49
CA THR A 19 -16.01 -3.51 3.16
C THR A 19 -17.35 -3.49 2.43
N ASP A 20 -17.65 -2.34 1.82
CA ASP A 20 -18.87 -2.21 1.03
C ASP A 20 -18.79 -3.00 -0.30
N SER A 21 -17.61 -3.57 -0.61
CA SER A 21 -17.28 -4.31 -1.83
C SER A 21 -17.98 -5.65 -2.01
N ARG A 22 -18.73 -6.15 -1.02
CA ARG A 22 -19.61 -7.31 -1.24
C ARG A 22 -20.73 -6.91 -2.19
N ARG A 23 -20.68 -7.42 -3.44
CA ARG A 23 -21.85 -7.54 -4.32
C ARG A 23 -22.94 -8.32 -3.58
N THR A 24 -23.84 -7.60 -2.94
CA THR A 24 -25.00 -8.19 -2.26
C THR A 24 -26.09 -8.35 -3.29
N PHE A 25 -26.46 -9.59 -3.57
CA PHE A 25 -27.62 -9.87 -4.42
C PHE A 25 -28.88 -9.71 -3.57
N ILE A 26 -29.75 -8.77 -3.94
CA ILE A 26 -31.06 -8.56 -3.33
C ILE A 26 -32.12 -9.07 -4.30
N TRP A 27 -32.86 -10.11 -3.90
CA TRP A 27 -34.06 -10.55 -4.61
C TRP A 27 -35.24 -9.71 -4.14
N ARG A 28 -35.99 -9.10 -5.09
CA ARG A 28 -37.14 -8.25 -4.77
C ARG A 28 -38.24 -8.32 -5.82
N GLU A 29 -39.45 -7.98 -5.40
CA GLU A 29 -40.63 -7.92 -6.27
C GLU A 29 -40.61 -6.70 -7.22
N PRO A 30 -41.25 -6.78 -8.41
CA PRO A 30 -41.39 -5.65 -9.32
C PRO A 30 -42.03 -4.43 -8.63
N GLY A 31 -41.46 -3.23 -8.84
CA GLY A 31 -41.98 -1.99 -8.25
C GLY A 31 -41.44 -1.66 -6.85
N THR A 32 -40.78 -2.59 -6.16
CA THR A 32 -40.31 -2.39 -4.77
C THR A 32 -38.89 -1.81 -4.65
N ARG A 33 -38.38 -1.18 -5.72
CA ARG A 33 -36.97 -0.79 -5.86
C ARG A 33 -36.45 0.10 -4.73
N TYR A 34 -37.27 1.02 -4.24
CA TYR A 34 -36.87 2.06 -3.29
C TYR A 34 -37.31 1.75 -1.85
N LEU A 35 -37.83 0.56 -1.57
CA LEU A 35 -38.10 0.18 -0.18
C LEU A 35 -36.79 0.11 0.60
N PRO A 36 -36.75 0.56 1.88
CA PRO A 36 -35.55 0.49 2.72
C PRO A 36 -34.97 -0.93 2.85
N SER A 37 -35.79 -1.96 2.74
CA SER A 37 -35.35 -3.38 2.73
C SER A 37 -34.64 -3.80 1.43
N ASN A 38 -34.78 -3.01 0.35
CA ASN A 38 -34.30 -3.30 -1.00
C ASN A 38 -33.25 -2.31 -1.51
N VAL A 39 -32.82 -1.39 -0.64
CA VAL A 39 -31.79 -0.38 -0.88
C VAL A 39 -30.74 -0.56 0.20
N ARG A 40 -29.47 -0.57 -0.20
CA ARG A 40 -28.35 -0.51 0.72
C ARG A 40 -27.72 0.87 0.58
N GLU A 41 -27.55 1.54 1.71
CA GLU A 41 -26.78 2.77 1.79
C GLU A 41 -25.33 2.45 1.41
N ILE A 42 -24.79 3.19 0.45
CA ILE A 42 -23.38 3.09 0.08
C ILE A 42 -22.68 4.24 0.79
N ASP A 43 -21.95 3.89 1.84
CA ASP A 43 -21.15 4.89 2.55
C ASP A 43 -19.82 5.06 1.83
N HIS A 44 -19.77 6.01 0.90
CA HIS A 44 -18.58 6.29 0.09
C HIS A 44 -17.40 6.86 0.91
N TYR A 45 -17.63 7.35 2.14
CA TYR A 45 -16.62 8.12 2.89
C TYR A 45 -16.57 7.88 4.43
N GLY A 46 -17.57 7.26 5.05
CA GLY A 46 -17.74 7.24 6.51
C GLY A 46 -17.31 5.96 7.24
N GLY A 47 -16.87 4.92 6.52
CA GLY A 47 -16.53 3.63 7.13
C GLY A 47 -15.21 3.57 7.91
N GLY A 48 -14.38 4.61 7.88
CA GLY A 48 -13.00 4.55 8.35
C GLY A 48 -12.15 3.59 7.49
N GLY A 49 -10.90 3.97 7.21
CA GLY A 49 -9.98 3.11 6.48
C GLY A 49 -8.65 3.08 7.20
N LEU A 50 -7.99 1.93 7.16
CA LEU A 50 -6.62 1.80 7.62
C LEU A 50 -5.70 1.99 6.43
N MET A 51 -4.88 3.03 6.46
CA MET A 51 -3.76 3.16 5.52
C MET A 51 -2.61 2.32 6.05
N VAL A 52 -2.12 1.39 5.24
CA VAL A 52 -0.99 0.52 5.59
C VAL A 52 0.11 0.64 4.56
N TRP A 53 1.33 0.35 4.98
CA TRP A 53 2.50 0.26 4.11
C TRP A 53 3.22 -1.06 4.35
N ALA A 54 3.76 -1.65 3.30
CA ALA A 54 4.71 -2.76 3.43
C ALA A 54 5.72 -2.75 2.29
N GLY A 55 6.79 -3.51 2.47
CA GLY A 55 7.77 -3.86 1.46
C GLY A 55 7.96 -5.38 1.35
N ILE A 56 8.20 -5.85 0.13
CA ILE A 56 8.58 -7.24 -0.16
C ILE A 56 9.88 -7.28 -0.97
N MET A 57 10.68 -8.30 -0.71
CA MET A 57 11.91 -8.62 -1.41
C MET A 57 11.93 -10.14 -1.69
N LEU A 58 12.82 -10.61 -2.55
CA LEU A 58 12.88 -12.03 -2.92
C LEU A 58 13.08 -12.95 -1.70
N ASP A 59 13.88 -12.51 -0.72
CA ASP A 59 14.27 -13.26 0.47
C ASP A 59 13.59 -12.79 1.76
N GLY A 60 12.62 -11.87 1.67
CA GLY A 60 12.02 -11.29 2.87
C GLY A 60 10.89 -10.31 2.64
N ARG A 61 10.39 -9.77 3.74
CA ARG A 61 9.39 -8.71 3.74
C ARG A 61 9.57 -7.82 4.96
N THR A 62 9.07 -6.61 4.90
CA THR A 62 8.96 -5.75 6.07
C THR A 62 7.82 -6.24 6.98
N PRO A 63 7.80 -5.82 8.24
CA PRO A 63 6.57 -5.73 9.00
C PRO A 63 5.53 -4.89 8.26
N LEU A 64 4.25 -5.18 8.48
CA LEU A 64 3.16 -4.34 7.99
C LEU A 64 3.09 -3.10 8.87
N HIS A 65 3.35 -1.92 8.29
CA HIS A 65 3.23 -0.65 8.98
C HIS A 65 1.80 -0.12 8.86
N VAL A 66 1.27 0.42 9.94
CA VAL A 66 -0.09 0.96 10.02
C VAL A 66 0.02 2.44 10.36
N PHE A 67 -0.44 3.30 9.45
CA PHE A 67 -0.49 4.73 9.73
C PHE A 67 -1.70 5.03 10.63
N GLU A 68 -1.45 5.62 11.80
CA GLU A 68 -2.52 6.00 12.74
C GLU A 68 -3.50 7.05 12.18
N ARG A 69 -3.13 7.71 11.08
CA ARG A 69 -3.94 8.73 10.39
C ARG A 69 -3.87 8.50 8.88
N ASP A 70 -4.98 8.76 8.18
CA ASP A 70 -5.19 8.46 6.76
C ASP A 70 -4.22 9.12 5.77
N THR A 71 -3.54 10.21 6.14
CA THR A 71 -2.68 10.96 5.22
C THR A 71 -1.21 10.65 5.44
N VAL A 72 -0.56 10.14 4.39
CA VAL A 72 0.89 9.99 4.30
C VAL A 72 1.48 11.29 3.74
N THR A 73 2.31 11.97 4.52
CA THR A 73 3.07 13.15 4.08
C THR A 73 4.52 12.76 3.83
N GLY A 74 5.30 13.58 3.12
CA GLY A 74 6.72 13.30 2.90
C GLY A 74 7.48 13.13 4.22
N VAL A 75 7.17 13.94 5.24
CA VAL A 75 7.78 13.82 6.59
C VAL A 75 7.48 12.46 7.21
N ARG A 76 6.21 12.02 7.17
CA ARG A 76 5.82 10.70 7.70
C ARG A 76 6.47 9.57 6.92
N TYR A 77 6.53 9.68 5.60
CA TYR A 77 7.21 8.70 4.76
C TYR A 77 8.70 8.60 5.14
N ARG A 78 9.40 9.72 5.35
CA ARG A 78 10.78 9.69 5.84
C ARG A 78 10.89 9.03 7.22
N ASP A 79 10.15 9.51 8.21
CA ASP A 79 10.33 9.15 9.62
C ASP A 79 9.79 7.77 9.96
N GLU A 80 8.58 7.46 9.49
CA GLU A 80 7.87 6.22 9.82
C GLU A 80 8.29 5.09 8.89
N ILE A 81 8.70 5.38 7.64
CA ILE A 81 8.99 4.36 6.63
C ILE A 81 10.47 4.25 6.30
N LEU A 82 11.09 5.32 5.78
CA LEU A 82 12.45 5.24 5.26
C LEU A 82 13.48 5.01 6.37
N GLU A 83 13.41 5.82 7.43
CA GLU A 83 14.32 5.73 8.56
C GLU A 83 14.13 4.43 9.34
N HIS A 84 12.88 4.02 9.54
CA HIS A 84 12.58 2.88 10.40
C HIS A 84 12.71 1.52 9.71
N TYR A 85 12.35 1.40 8.42
CA TYR A 85 12.38 0.13 7.70
C TYR A 85 13.42 0.12 6.59
N VAL A 86 13.35 1.04 5.62
CA VAL A 86 14.16 0.97 4.40
C VAL A 86 15.66 1.03 4.71
N ARG A 87 16.06 1.88 5.65
CA ARG A 87 17.45 2.00 6.11
C ARG A 87 18.02 0.69 6.65
N LEU A 88 17.20 -0.09 7.37
CA LEU A 88 17.62 -1.40 7.89
C LEU A 88 17.90 -2.40 6.76
N PHE A 89 17.03 -2.41 5.74
CA PHE A 89 17.23 -3.26 4.57
C PHE A 89 18.44 -2.81 3.75
N ARG A 90 18.67 -1.50 3.58
CA ARG A 90 19.88 -0.97 2.96
C ARG A 90 21.15 -1.43 3.69
N GLY A 91 21.13 -1.43 5.03
CA GLY A 91 22.24 -1.92 5.85
C GLY A 91 22.47 -3.43 5.74
N ALA A 92 21.39 -4.22 5.63
CA ALA A 92 21.47 -5.68 5.52
C ALA A 92 21.91 -6.15 4.12
N VAL A 93 21.38 -5.54 3.06
CA VAL A 93 21.65 -5.93 1.66
C VAL A 93 22.96 -5.32 1.15
N GLY A 94 23.33 -4.13 1.61
CA GLY A 94 24.53 -3.45 1.15
C GLY A 94 24.31 -2.65 -0.15
N PRO A 95 25.39 -2.25 -0.85
CA PRO A 95 25.36 -1.22 -1.91
C PRO A 95 24.51 -1.55 -3.13
N GLU A 96 24.18 -2.83 -3.33
CA GLU A 96 23.31 -3.27 -4.40
C GLU A 96 21.82 -3.10 -4.08
N PHE A 97 21.48 -2.63 -2.88
CA PHE A 97 20.11 -2.39 -2.46
C PHE A 97 19.43 -1.32 -3.32
N ILE A 98 18.20 -1.62 -3.74
CA ILE A 98 17.38 -0.71 -4.53
C ILE A 98 16.02 -0.59 -3.86
N LEU A 99 15.62 0.65 -3.56
CA LEU A 99 14.26 0.96 -3.18
C LEU A 99 13.38 1.10 -4.42
N MET A 100 12.27 0.38 -4.48
CA MET A 100 11.20 0.65 -5.44
C MET A 100 9.99 1.21 -4.68
N ASP A 101 9.67 2.46 -4.98
CA ASP A 101 8.42 3.15 -4.63
C ASP A 101 7.81 3.80 -5.89
N ASP A 102 6.55 4.21 -5.80
CA ASP A 102 5.88 4.88 -6.90
C ASP A 102 6.27 6.37 -7.00
N ASN A 103 5.61 7.09 -7.91
CA ASN A 103 5.83 8.53 -8.10
C ASN A 103 4.86 9.40 -7.29
N ALA A 104 4.32 8.91 -6.17
CA ALA A 104 3.44 9.69 -5.32
C ALA A 104 4.16 10.94 -4.77
N ARG A 105 3.39 12.00 -4.53
CA ARG A 105 3.94 13.29 -4.06
C ARG A 105 4.78 13.18 -2.78
N PRO A 106 4.39 12.39 -1.75
CA PRO A 106 5.21 12.19 -0.57
C PRO A 106 6.59 11.57 -0.88
N HIS A 107 6.66 10.61 -1.81
CA HIS A 107 7.89 9.90 -2.18
C HIS A 107 8.86 10.77 -2.97
N ARG A 108 8.34 11.81 -3.61
CA ARG A 108 9.09 12.78 -4.42
C ARG A 108 9.25 14.13 -3.71
N ALA A 109 9.06 14.17 -2.39
CA ALA A 109 9.33 15.36 -1.60
C ALA A 109 10.84 15.59 -1.47
N LEU A 110 11.29 16.85 -1.46
CA LEU A 110 12.72 17.18 -1.37
C LEU A 110 13.41 16.50 -0.16
N LEU A 111 12.78 16.54 1.01
CA LEU A 111 13.31 15.91 2.23
C LEU A 111 13.49 14.39 2.11
N VAL A 112 12.70 13.74 1.24
CA VAL A 112 12.80 12.31 0.96
C VAL A 112 13.97 12.05 0.03
N ASP A 113 14.11 12.83 -1.04
CA ASP A 113 15.25 12.74 -1.95
C ASP A 113 16.58 12.98 -1.22
N GLU A 114 16.65 14.01 -0.36
CA GLU A 114 17.81 14.32 0.49
C GLU A 114 18.14 13.18 1.46
N PHE A 115 17.13 12.54 2.06
CA PHE A 115 17.34 11.39 2.94
C PHE A 115 17.92 10.20 2.18
N LEU A 116 17.34 9.85 1.02
CA LEU A 116 17.81 8.73 0.20
C LEU A 116 19.25 8.94 -0.26
N GLU A 117 19.61 10.17 -0.65
CA GLU A 117 20.99 10.54 -1.00
C GLU A 117 21.93 10.40 0.21
N SER A 118 21.53 10.89 1.38
CA SER A 118 22.35 10.83 2.59
C SER A 118 22.63 9.41 3.11
N GLU A 119 21.70 8.48 2.85
CA GLU A 119 21.81 7.07 3.23
C GLU A 119 22.34 6.19 2.09
N ASP A 120 22.77 6.78 0.97
CA ASP A 120 23.26 6.07 -0.22
C ASP A 120 22.26 4.98 -0.70
N ILE A 121 20.98 5.33 -0.72
CA ILE A 121 19.89 4.45 -1.16
C ILE A 121 19.55 4.78 -2.60
N ARG A 122 19.80 3.81 -3.50
CA ARG A 122 19.37 3.92 -4.90
C ARG A 122 17.87 3.71 -5.00
N ARG A 123 17.16 4.67 -5.58
CA ARG A 123 15.76 4.51 -5.98
C ARG A 123 15.66 3.99 -7.41
N MET A 124 14.73 3.08 -7.66
CA MET A 124 14.42 2.58 -8.99
C MET A 124 13.67 3.64 -9.80
N ASP A 125 14.01 3.77 -11.07
CA ASP A 125 13.20 4.54 -12.01
C ASP A 125 11.89 3.78 -12.27
N TRP A 126 10.77 4.39 -11.87
CA TRP A 126 9.46 3.78 -11.99
C TRP A 126 8.55 4.58 -12.94
N PRO A 127 7.90 3.94 -13.93
CA PRO A 127 6.96 4.63 -14.80
C PRO A 127 5.67 5.01 -14.04
N ALA A 128 5.12 6.18 -14.36
CA ALA A 128 3.86 6.63 -13.78
C ALA A 128 2.72 5.66 -14.13
N ARG A 129 1.77 5.48 -13.19
CA ARG A 129 0.56 4.64 -13.37
C ARG A 129 0.82 3.18 -13.72
N SER A 130 1.96 2.64 -13.30
CA SER A 130 2.36 1.25 -13.58
C SER A 130 2.24 0.39 -12.34
N SER A 131 1.06 0.38 -11.72
CA SER A 131 0.81 -0.43 -10.53
C SER A 131 0.84 -1.93 -10.83
N ASP A 132 0.50 -2.32 -12.06
CA ASP A 132 0.56 -3.70 -12.57
C ASP A 132 1.96 -4.30 -12.57
N LEU A 133 3.00 -3.46 -12.59
CA LEU A 133 4.39 -3.89 -12.54
C LEU A 133 4.90 -4.12 -11.11
N ASN A 134 4.16 -3.69 -10.07
CA ASN A 134 4.58 -3.81 -8.67
C ASN A 134 4.07 -5.14 -8.07
N PRO A 135 4.95 -6.11 -7.76
CA PRO A 135 4.53 -7.43 -7.27
C PRO A 135 3.75 -7.37 -5.94
N ILE A 136 3.92 -6.31 -5.14
CA ILE A 136 3.21 -6.17 -3.86
C ILE A 136 1.70 -5.99 -4.04
N GLN A 137 1.23 -5.54 -5.21
CA GLN A 137 -0.20 -5.45 -5.50
C GLN A 137 -0.88 -6.83 -5.41
N HIS A 138 -0.19 -7.90 -5.81
CA HIS A 138 -0.70 -9.26 -5.65
C HIS A 138 -0.80 -9.69 -4.18
N VAL A 139 0.09 -9.19 -3.32
CA VAL A 139 0.04 -9.42 -1.87
C VAL A 139 -1.14 -8.68 -1.27
N TRP A 140 -1.38 -7.42 -1.66
CA TRP A 140 -2.56 -6.67 -1.24
C TRP A 140 -3.87 -7.33 -1.64
N ASP A 141 -3.95 -7.82 -2.88
CA ASP A 141 -5.10 -8.58 -3.38
C ASP A 141 -5.36 -9.84 -2.55
N ALA A 142 -4.31 -10.61 -2.24
CA ALA A 142 -4.43 -11.81 -1.43
C ALA A 142 -4.87 -11.49 0.00
N LEU A 143 -4.30 -10.44 0.60
CA LEU A 143 -4.66 -9.96 1.93
C LEU A 143 -6.12 -9.49 1.98
N GLY A 144 -6.55 -8.69 0.99
CA GLY A 144 -7.93 -8.21 0.89
C GLY A 144 -8.95 -9.35 0.75
N ARG A 145 -8.65 -10.37 -0.05
CA ARG A 145 -9.50 -11.57 -0.17
C ARG A 145 -9.60 -12.35 1.16
N THR A 146 -8.50 -12.44 1.89
CA THR A 146 -8.45 -13.15 3.18
C THR A 146 -9.30 -12.43 4.22
N ILE A 147 -9.16 -11.11 4.34
CA ILE A 147 -9.92 -10.29 5.30
C ILE A 147 -11.43 -10.27 4.95
N ALA A 148 -11.78 -10.36 3.66
CA ALA A 148 -13.17 -10.37 3.21
C ALA A 148 -13.90 -11.71 3.46
N THR A 149 -13.18 -12.79 3.78
CA THR A 149 -13.74 -14.11 4.05
C THR A 149 -14.14 -14.20 5.53
N PRO A 150 -15.42 -14.45 5.88
CA PRO A 150 -15.81 -14.66 7.28
C PRO A 150 -15.09 -15.90 7.85
N LEU A 151 -14.62 -15.81 9.10
CA LEU A 151 -14.20 -16.98 9.88
C LEU A 151 -15.38 -17.93 10.15
#